data_AF-A0A9D8RG31-F1
#
_entry.id   AF-A0A9D8RG31-F1
#
_cell.length_a   1.000
_cell.length_b   1.000
_cell.length_c   1.000
_cell.angle_alpha   90.00
_cell.angle_beta   90.00
_cell.angle_gamma   90.00
#
_symmetry.space_group_name_H-M   'P 1'
#
loop_
_entity.id
_entity.type
_entity.pdbx_description
1 polymer ?
#
loop_
_entity_poly.entity_id
_entity_poly.type
_entity_poly.pdbx_seq_one_letter_code
_entity_poly.pdbx_strand_id
1 'polypeptide(L)'
;MIQIPVKVKLPFLWGKSVFKKDDWSQVNLIVGPNGSGKTLLAEALGEQFEQGGYDVEFFKADRKQDDSYIAILKDNEAIRSRVEYVLSNMFGKSIVFIEDIDGRIIPVVKNKAWNVEYDLNQVECHGLKEIITLLVALYSQKNRSCLILDEPELHLHPQLQSFFIKEVKKCARQNPDRVFILITHSPFFIDLRFPEDLLGVIVCHINRVPTHIDSLSKNDASLFRRFLPRFNTYHKQFFFSDNQIFVEGYTDQQMFTYLLPYIHNSYSAAGTGIIDVGGKDELGVFCKVCSLLGTDGRIITDLDALFSGKLREVFCNDDRVIQWLEKQEERQQDFYGTIFTQKELSQKITLEKLIQKLEKYLILTGRYICNYRGTVPRKLRVFFEKITAIESKYSGAENIDTYKTVVLQGIMQGASELKKIMPPALAENLGIIKNLFFICVAGAEAARVYILPKGCIEHYYTQSQIDFMPVSAKDKLFHTELEHLLHTGRKTIQKEYSALIELLEKACARGN
;
A
#
# COMPACT_ATOMS: atom_id res chain seq x y z
N MET A 1 -7.23 17.51 -19.38
CA MET A 1 -7.65 16.10 -19.56
C MET A 1 -8.13 15.94 -20.97
N ILE A 2 -7.94 14.76 -21.54
CA ILE A 2 -8.34 14.43 -22.91
C ILE A 2 -9.63 13.62 -22.83
N GLN A 3 -10.65 14.04 -23.57
CA GLN A 3 -11.97 13.41 -23.53
C GLN A 3 -12.16 12.50 -24.75
N ILE A 4 -12.09 11.19 -24.51
CA ILE A 4 -12.34 10.16 -25.52
C ILE A 4 -13.11 9.04 -24.83
N PRO A 5 -14.37 8.81 -25.20
CA PRO A 5 -15.16 7.76 -24.59
C PRO A 5 -14.63 6.40 -25.03
N VAL A 6 -14.05 5.66 -24.11
CA VAL A 6 -13.48 4.34 -24.39
C VAL A 6 -14.32 3.26 -23.74
N LYS A 7 -14.60 2.20 -24.52
CA LYS A 7 -15.34 1.04 -24.05
C LYS A 7 -14.68 -0.26 -24.52
N VAL A 8 -14.03 -0.97 -23.61
CA VAL A 8 -13.33 -2.23 -23.92
C VAL A 8 -14.07 -3.42 -23.30
N LYS A 9 -14.26 -4.48 -24.09
CA LYS A 9 -14.91 -5.72 -23.65
C LYS A 9 -14.01 -6.92 -23.96
N LEU A 10 -13.54 -7.60 -22.91
CA LEU A 10 -12.77 -8.85 -23.02
C LEU A 10 -13.51 -9.98 -22.28
N PRO A 11 -14.48 -10.68 -22.92
CA PRO A 11 -15.37 -11.61 -22.22
C PRO A 11 -14.67 -12.80 -21.56
N PHE A 12 -13.56 -13.27 -22.12
CA PHE A 12 -12.80 -14.39 -21.56
C PHE A 12 -12.03 -14.01 -20.29
N LEU A 13 -11.80 -12.71 -20.04
CA LEU A 13 -11.18 -12.21 -18.81
C LEU A 13 -12.21 -11.65 -17.82
N TRP A 14 -13.22 -10.95 -18.30
CA TRP A 14 -14.12 -10.14 -17.45
C TRP A 14 -15.60 -10.58 -17.52
N GLY A 15 -15.91 -11.67 -18.24
CA GLY A 15 -17.26 -12.16 -18.42
C GLY A 15 -18.17 -11.15 -19.13
N LYS A 16 -19.22 -10.70 -18.46
CA LYS A 16 -20.18 -9.71 -18.99
C LYS A 16 -19.76 -8.26 -18.72
N SER A 17 -18.77 -8.04 -17.86
CA SER A 17 -18.30 -6.71 -17.45
C SER A 17 -17.53 -6.03 -18.58
N VAL A 18 -17.52 -4.70 -18.55
CA VAL A 18 -16.94 -3.86 -19.60
C VAL A 18 -16.14 -2.76 -18.92
N PHE A 19 -14.90 -2.55 -19.37
CA PHE A 19 -14.09 -1.41 -18.95
C PHE A 19 -14.56 -0.15 -19.69
N LYS A 20 -14.76 0.93 -18.95
CA LYS A 20 -15.16 2.24 -19.48
C LYS A 20 -14.31 3.33 -18.84
N LYS A 21 -13.85 4.28 -19.63
CA LYS A 21 -13.16 5.48 -19.16
C LYS A 21 -13.25 6.56 -20.24
N ASP A 22 -13.63 7.77 -19.85
CA ASP A 22 -13.89 8.86 -20.79
C ASP A 22 -12.86 9.99 -20.66
N ASP A 23 -12.42 10.27 -19.43
CA ASP A 23 -11.42 11.30 -19.14
C ASP A 23 -10.04 10.68 -18.96
N TRP A 24 -9.10 11.10 -19.80
CA TRP A 24 -7.73 10.58 -19.83
C TRP A 24 -6.71 11.63 -19.38
N SER A 25 -5.78 11.17 -18.53
CA SER A 25 -4.53 11.89 -18.28
C SER A 25 -3.65 11.82 -19.52
N GLN A 26 -2.67 12.72 -19.64
CA GLN A 26 -1.71 12.63 -20.73
C GLN A 26 -0.75 11.45 -20.54
N VAL A 27 -0.44 11.09 -19.28
CA VAL A 27 0.36 9.91 -18.95
C VAL A 27 -0.52 8.96 -18.16
N ASN A 28 -0.70 7.75 -18.68
CA ASN A 28 -1.51 6.71 -18.07
C ASN A 28 -0.64 5.47 -17.85
N LEU A 29 -0.78 4.86 -16.67
CA LEU A 29 -0.05 3.66 -16.27
C LEU A 29 -1.04 2.50 -16.17
N ILE A 30 -0.77 1.41 -16.86
CA ILE A 30 -1.50 0.15 -16.74
C ILE A 30 -0.64 -0.80 -15.91
N VAL A 31 -1.13 -1.12 -14.71
CA VAL A 31 -0.42 -1.93 -13.70
C VAL A 31 -1.30 -3.10 -13.25
N GLY A 32 -0.72 -4.02 -12.50
CA GLY A 32 -1.42 -5.19 -11.97
C GLY A 32 -0.65 -6.49 -12.16
N PRO A 33 -1.11 -7.60 -11.54
CA PRO A 33 -0.40 -8.88 -11.54
C PRO A 33 -0.18 -9.47 -12.93
N ASN A 34 0.74 -10.43 -13.01
CA ASN A 34 0.98 -11.20 -14.23
C ASN A 34 -0.28 -11.96 -14.63
N GLY A 35 -0.61 -11.96 -15.93
CA GLY A 35 -1.80 -12.63 -16.45
C GLY A 35 -3.13 -11.87 -16.28
N SER A 36 -3.13 -10.62 -15.80
CA SER A 36 -4.36 -9.80 -15.68
C SER A 36 -4.88 -9.19 -16.99
N GLY A 37 -4.19 -9.43 -18.12
CA GLY A 37 -4.60 -8.94 -19.43
C GLY A 37 -4.21 -7.49 -19.76
N LYS A 38 -3.13 -6.97 -19.16
CA LYS A 38 -2.65 -5.59 -19.37
C LYS A 38 -2.36 -5.26 -20.84
N THR A 39 -1.57 -6.09 -21.53
CA THR A 39 -1.26 -5.89 -22.96
C THR A 39 -2.52 -5.91 -23.82
N LEU A 40 -3.43 -6.85 -23.58
CA LEU A 40 -4.72 -6.94 -24.30
C LEU A 40 -5.60 -5.71 -24.08
N LEU A 41 -5.64 -5.19 -22.85
CA LEU A 41 -6.32 -3.92 -22.58
C LEU A 41 -5.66 -2.80 -23.40
N ALA A 42 -4.34 -2.68 -23.36
CA ALA A 42 -3.64 -1.63 -24.07
C ALA A 42 -3.81 -1.70 -25.60
N GLU A 43 -3.83 -2.89 -26.18
CA GLU A 43 -4.10 -3.08 -27.62
C GLU A 43 -5.52 -2.58 -27.96
N ALA A 44 -6.52 -2.96 -27.17
CA ALA A 44 -7.88 -2.46 -27.35
C ALA A 44 -8.01 -0.95 -27.09
N LEU A 45 -7.23 -0.38 -26.18
CA LEU A 45 -7.16 1.07 -26.01
C LEU A 45 -6.60 1.72 -27.28
N GLY A 46 -5.52 1.19 -27.85
CA GLY A 46 -4.94 1.69 -29.10
C GLY A 46 -5.99 1.80 -30.21
N GLU A 47 -6.74 0.74 -30.48
CA GLU A 47 -7.83 0.75 -31.48
C GLU A 47 -8.89 1.83 -31.21
N GLN A 48 -9.25 2.06 -29.94
CA GLN A 48 -10.23 3.08 -29.56
C GLN A 48 -9.68 4.51 -29.71
N PHE A 49 -8.39 4.72 -29.43
CA PHE A 49 -7.72 6.00 -29.65
C PHE A 49 -7.57 6.30 -31.14
N GLU A 50 -7.25 5.31 -31.99
CA GLU A 50 -7.26 5.46 -33.46
C GLU A 50 -8.63 5.89 -33.98
N GLN A 51 -9.70 5.23 -33.51
CA GLN A 51 -11.08 5.62 -33.83
C GLN A 51 -11.42 7.03 -33.34
N GLY A 52 -10.79 7.48 -32.24
CA GLY A 52 -10.86 8.86 -31.73
C GLY A 52 -9.98 9.88 -32.48
N GLY A 53 -9.33 9.46 -33.56
CA GLY A 53 -8.51 10.30 -34.43
C GLY A 53 -7.12 10.59 -33.89
N TYR A 54 -6.53 9.68 -33.12
CA TYR A 54 -5.12 9.74 -32.70
C TYR A 54 -4.26 8.90 -33.62
N ASP A 55 -3.05 9.38 -33.92
CA ASP A 55 -2.00 8.56 -34.54
C ASP A 55 -1.42 7.64 -33.46
N VAL A 56 -1.72 6.34 -33.51
CA VAL A 56 -1.33 5.39 -32.45
C VAL A 56 -0.08 4.63 -32.84
N GLU A 57 0.92 4.64 -31.96
CA GLU A 57 2.12 3.85 -32.11
C GLU A 57 2.25 2.91 -30.90
N PHE A 58 2.31 1.60 -31.17
CA PHE A 58 2.41 0.57 -30.14
C PHE A 58 3.80 -0.05 -30.13
N PHE A 59 4.55 0.21 -29.06
CA PHE A 59 5.87 -0.32 -28.80
C PHE A 59 5.80 -1.60 -27.95
N LYS A 60 5.70 -2.76 -28.62
CA LYS A 60 5.57 -4.08 -27.97
C LYS A 60 6.83 -4.53 -27.25
N ALA A 61 6.67 -5.38 -26.23
CA ALA A 61 7.76 -5.88 -25.38
C ALA A 61 8.79 -6.77 -26.13
N ASP A 62 8.42 -7.42 -27.23
CA ASP A 62 9.31 -8.29 -28.01
C ASP A 62 10.23 -7.54 -28.99
N ARG A 63 10.10 -6.21 -29.08
CA ARG A 63 11.07 -5.26 -29.67
C ARG A 63 11.63 -5.64 -31.04
N LYS A 64 10.85 -6.33 -31.87
CA LYS A 64 11.28 -6.84 -33.20
C LYS A 64 11.67 -5.75 -34.21
N GLN A 65 11.52 -4.46 -33.89
CA GLN A 65 11.72 -3.33 -34.80
C GLN A 65 12.74 -2.29 -34.32
N ASP A 66 13.55 -2.55 -33.28
CA ASP A 66 14.46 -1.54 -32.70
C ASP A 66 15.39 -0.86 -33.71
N ASP A 67 15.87 -1.61 -34.72
CA ASP A 67 16.80 -1.08 -35.72
C ASP A 67 16.14 -0.02 -36.63
N SER A 68 14.83 -0.05 -36.83
CA SER A 68 14.14 0.97 -37.64
C SER A 68 14.03 2.31 -36.93
N TYR A 69 13.94 2.32 -35.60
CA TYR A 69 13.89 3.57 -34.82
C TYR A 69 15.26 4.23 -34.77
N ILE A 70 16.33 3.46 -34.59
CA ILE A 70 17.69 4.01 -34.64
C ILE A 70 17.97 4.62 -36.03
N ALA A 71 17.41 4.06 -37.11
CA ALA A 71 17.50 4.65 -38.43
C ALA A 71 16.88 6.06 -38.53
N ILE A 72 15.85 6.40 -37.74
CA ILE A 72 15.27 7.77 -37.70
C ILE A 72 16.32 8.81 -37.31
N LEU A 73 17.30 8.43 -36.48
CA LEU A 73 18.40 9.32 -36.13
C LEU A 73 19.20 9.74 -37.37
N LYS A 74 19.28 8.92 -38.42
CA LYS A 74 19.99 9.25 -39.68
C LYS A 74 19.35 10.42 -40.40
N ASP A 75 18.04 10.40 -40.51
CA ASP A 75 17.32 11.32 -41.38
C ASP A 75 16.77 12.54 -40.62
N ASN A 76 16.74 12.51 -39.29
CA ASN A 76 16.19 13.57 -38.46
C ASN A 76 17.21 14.15 -37.48
N GLU A 77 17.90 15.22 -37.93
CA GLU A 77 18.90 15.94 -37.13
C GLU A 77 18.31 16.52 -35.83
N ALA A 78 17.08 17.02 -35.86
CA ALA A 78 16.44 17.60 -34.68
C ALA A 78 16.20 16.55 -33.57
N ILE A 79 15.73 15.36 -33.94
CA ILE A 79 15.58 14.23 -33.01
C ILE A 79 16.97 13.78 -32.54
N ARG A 80 17.93 13.64 -33.46
CA ARG A 80 19.31 13.25 -33.12
C ARG A 80 19.92 14.17 -32.07
N SER A 81 19.95 15.48 -32.31
CA SER A 81 20.51 16.45 -31.37
C SER A 81 19.77 16.46 -30.03
N ARG A 82 18.46 16.23 -30.02
CA ARG A 82 17.68 16.13 -28.78
C ARG A 82 18.06 14.87 -27.99
N VAL A 83 18.19 13.72 -28.64
CA VAL A 83 18.62 12.47 -28.00
C VAL A 83 20.06 12.58 -27.48
N GLU A 84 20.98 13.14 -28.26
CA GLU A 84 22.37 13.42 -27.84
C GLU A 84 22.43 14.30 -26.60
N TYR A 85 21.67 15.41 -26.57
CA TYR A 85 21.60 16.31 -25.43
C TYR A 85 21.09 15.57 -24.17
N VAL A 86 20.02 14.78 -24.33
CA VAL A 86 19.40 14.04 -23.24
C VAL A 86 20.35 12.98 -22.68
N LEU A 87 20.97 12.17 -23.54
CA LEU A 87 21.96 11.16 -23.14
C LEU A 87 23.18 11.83 -22.50
N SER A 88 23.68 12.91 -23.08
CA SER A 88 24.85 13.62 -22.57
C SER A 88 24.63 14.11 -21.13
N ASN A 89 23.47 14.71 -20.86
CA ASN A 89 23.09 15.16 -19.51
C ASN A 89 22.88 13.98 -18.55
N MET A 90 22.30 12.88 -19.03
CA MET A 90 22.05 11.69 -18.23
C MET A 90 23.34 11.02 -17.77
N PHE A 91 24.31 10.87 -18.67
CA PHE A 91 25.58 10.18 -18.39
C PHE A 91 26.71 11.11 -17.92
N GLY A 92 26.51 12.44 -17.96
CA GLY A 92 27.55 13.42 -17.64
C GLY A 92 28.73 13.37 -18.61
N LYS A 93 28.49 12.96 -19.86
CA LYS A 93 29.48 12.75 -20.92
C LYS A 93 29.03 13.48 -22.18
N SER A 94 29.94 13.85 -23.08
CA SER A 94 29.54 14.35 -24.40
C SER A 94 29.25 13.16 -25.31
N ILE A 95 27.98 12.80 -25.47
CA ILE A 95 27.54 11.69 -26.33
C ILE A 95 27.04 12.28 -27.65
N VAL A 96 27.56 11.75 -28.75
CA VAL A 96 27.12 12.10 -30.11
C VAL A 96 26.97 10.85 -30.96
N PHE A 97 26.13 10.91 -31.98
CA PHE A 97 25.95 9.83 -32.94
C PHE A 97 26.82 10.06 -34.16
N ILE A 98 27.63 9.06 -34.51
CA ILE A 98 28.42 9.04 -35.75
C ILE A 98 27.98 7.88 -36.64
N GLU A 99 28.27 8.01 -37.93
CA GLU A 99 28.08 6.94 -38.90
C GLU A 99 29.35 6.09 -38.98
N ASP A 100 29.23 4.78 -38.79
CA ASP A 100 30.33 3.83 -38.94
C ASP A 100 30.63 3.51 -40.40
N ILE A 101 31.63 2.65 -40.63
CA ILE A 101 32.08 2.27 -41.98
C ILE A 101 30.98 1.55 -42.79
N ASP A 102 30.05 0.88 -42.10
CA ASP A 102 28.91 0.16 -42.69
C ASP A 102 27.66 1.07 -42.83
N GLY A 103 27.83 2.36 -42.58
CA GLY A 103 26.76 3.35 -42.64
C GLY A 103 25.79 3.29 -41.46
N ARG A 104 26.11 2.61 -40.36
CA ARG A 104 25.22 2.49 -39.18
C ARG A 104 25.47 3.63 -38.20
N ILE A 105 24.40 4.10 -37.55
CA ILE A 105 24.55 5.08 -36.48
C ILE A 105 24.95 4.41 -35.19
N ILE A 106 26.06 4.85 -34.62
CA ILE A 106 26.58 4.40 -33.32
C ILE A 106 26.76 5.59 -32.37
N PRO A 107 26.36 5.45 -31.09
CA PRO A 107 26.65 6.44 -30.06
C PRO A 107 28.12 6.38 -29.64
N VAL A 108 28.82 7.51 -29.69
CA VAL A 108 30.21 7.63 -29.23
C VAL A 108 30.34 8.69 -28.14
N VAL A 109 31.24 8.44 -27.19
CA VAL A 109 31.61 9.42 -26.17
C VAL A 109 32.80 10.24 -26.66
N LYS A 110 32.64 11.55 -26.76
CA LYS A 110 33.74 12.49 -27.05
C LYS A 110 34.30 13.08 -25.77
N ASN A 111 35.47 12.64 -25.34
CA ASN A 111 36.17 13.29 -24.24
C ASN A 111 37.07 14.42 -24.78
N LYS A 112 36.58 15.66 -24.76
CA LYS A 112 37.34 16.84 -25.24
C LYS A 112 38.63 17.10 -24.46
N ALA A 113 38.74 16.65 -23.21
CA ALA A 113 39.92 16.89 -22.38
C ALA A 113 41.08 15.93 -22.71
N TRP A 114 40.79 14.75 -23.27
CA TRP A 114 41.78 13.70 -23.54
C TRP A 114 41.87 13.34 -25.03
N ASN A 115 41.03 13.94 -25.87
CA ASN A 115 40.88 13.62 -27.29
C ASN A 115 40.67 12.12 -27.57
N VAL A 116 39.94 11.45 -26.67
CA VAL A 116 39.59 10.03 -26.81
C VAL A 116 38.13 9.93 -27.22
N GLU A 117 37.89 9.18 -28.29
CA GLU A 117 36.56 8.75 -28.73
C GLU A 117 36.46 7.24 -28.54
N TYR A 118 35.41 6.77 -27.87
CA TYR A 118 35.12 5.34 -27.76
C TYR A 118 33.64 5.07 -28.01
N ASP A 119 33.37 3.91 -28.61
CA ASP A 119 32.02 3.40 -28.85
C ASP A 119 31.36 3.08 -27.50
N LEU A 120 30.22 3.73 -27.25
CA LEU A 120 29.49 3.56 -26.00
C LEU A 120 28.85 2.15 -25.93
N ASN A 121 28.57 1.51 -27.07
CA ASN A 121 28.03 0.15 -27.14
C ASN A 121 29.04 -0.90 -26.64
N GLN A 122 30.35 -0.67 -26.80
CA GLN A 122 31.39 -1.59 -26.31
C GLN A 122 31.48 -1.64 -24.78
N VAL A 123 30.91 -0.64 -24.09
CA VAL A 123 30.94 -0.52 -22.62
C VAL A 123 29.58 -0.84 -22.00
N GLU A 124 28.46 -0.49 -22.66
CA GLU A 124 27.09 -0.65 -22.14
C GLU A 124 26.13 -1.18 -23.23
N CYS A 125 26.03 -2.50 -23.40
CA CYS A 125 25.53 -3.06 -24.67
C CYS A 125 23.99 -3.11 -24.83
N HIS A 126 23.22 -3.44 -23.79
CA HIS A 126 21.76 -3.68 -23.95
C HIS A 126 20.86 -2.54 -23.47
N GLY A 127 21.11 -1.99 -22.28
CA GLY A 127 20.25 -0.91 -21.73
C GLY A 127 20.38 0.42 -22.47
N LEU A 128 21.53 0.67 -23.10
CA LEU A 128 21.77 1.89 -23.89
C LEU A 128 20.97 1.88 -25.20
N LYS A 129 21.00 0.77 -25.94
CA LYS A 129 20.22 0.62 -27.17
C LYS A 129 18.73 0.81 -26.86
N GLU A 130 18.25 0.21 -25.78
CA GLU A 130 16.85 0.33 -25.35
C GLU A 130 16.48 1.79 -25.02
N ILE A 131 17.27 2.50 -24.20
CA ILE A 131 16.94 3.89 -23.85
C ILE A 131 17.01 4.82 -25.07
N ILE A 132 17.93 4.60 -26.00
CA ILE A 132 17.99 5.35 -27.27
C ILE A 132 16.70 5.13 -28.05
N THR A 133 16.31 3.88 -28.23
CA THR A 133 15.12 3.49 -28.98
C THR A 133 13.85 4.11 -28.38
N LEU A 134 13.69 4.03 -27.05
CA LEU A 134 12.59 4.63 -26.32
C LEU A 134 12.56 6.17 -26.42
N LEU A 135 13.72 6.82 -26.35
CA LEU A 135 13.81 8.28 -26.53
C LEU A 135 13.47 8.70 -27.95
N VAL A 136 13.91 7.93 -28.96
CA VAL A 136 13.54 8.18 -30.36
C VAL A 136 12.04 8.01 -30.55
N ALA A 137 11.45 6.91 -30.06
CA ALA A 137 10.01 6.69 -30.11
C ALA A 137 9.25 7.86 -29.43
N LEU A 138 9.70 8.30 -28.25
CA LEU A 138 9.10 9.43 -27.53
C LEU A 138 9.14 10.75 -28.31
N TYR A 139 10.24 11.03 -29.03
CA TYR A 139 10.44 12.31 -29.73
C TYR A 139 9.95 12.31 -31.18
N SER A 140 9.84 11.15 -31.82
CA SER A 140 9.35 11.01 -33.20
C SER A 140 7.84 11.17 -33.34
N GLN A 141 7.14 11.21 -32.21
CA GLN A 141 5.69 11.40 -32.15
C GLN A 141 5.22 12.66 -32.89
N LYS A 142 4.13 12.53 -33.64
CA LYS A 142 3.45 13.64 -34.32
C LYS A 142 2.55 14.43 -33.34
N ASN A 143 1.85 15.43 -33.86
CA ASN A 143 0.79 16.10 -33.11
C ASN A 143 -0.45 15.21 -33.06
N ARG A 144 -1.14 15.20 -31.92
CA ARG A 144 -2.31 14.33 -31.66
C ARG A 144 -1.99 12.84 -31.85
N SER A 145 -1.00 12.34 -31.12
CA SER A 145 -0.59 10.92 -31.13
C SER A 145 -0.80 10.24 -29.77
N CYS A 146 -0.94 8.92 -29.80
CA CYS A 146 -0.93 8.08 -28.61
C CYS A 146 0.21 7.07 -28.70
N LEU A 147 1.19 7.20 -27.81
CA LEU A 147 2.31 6.27 -27.71
C LEU A 147 2.03 5.25 -26.60
N ILE A 148 1.94 3.98 -26.98
CA ILE A 148 1.74 2.86 -26.06
C ILE A 148 3.06 2.12 -25.91
N LEU A 149 3.55 1.98 -24.67
CA LEU A 149 4.81 1.31 -24.36
C LEU A 149 4.53 0.10 -23.48
N ASP A 150 4.80 -1.09 -24.00
CA ASP A 150 4.68 -2.34 -23.26
C ASP A 150 6.04 -2.75 -22.68
N GLU A 151 6.07 -2.93 -21.36
CA GLU A 151 7.24 -3.23 -20.53
C GLU A 151 8.50 -2.41 -20.89
N PRO A 152 8.44 -1.06 -20.86
CA PRO A 152 9.59 -0.21 -21.18
C PRO A 152 10.77 -0.38 -20.22
N GLU A 153 10.60 -1.09 -19.11
CA GLU A 153 11.66 -1.48 -18.18
C GLU A 153 12.57 -2.61 -18.65
N LEU A 154 12.18 -3.40 -19.66
CA LEU A 154 12.98 -4.53 -20.14
C LEU A 154 14.36 -4.03 -20.57
N HIS A 155 15.42 -4.67 -20.06
CA HIS A 155 16.83 -4.29 -20.31
C HIS A 155 17.27 -2.90 -19.79
N LEU A 156 16.40 -2.09 -19.19
CA LEU A 156 16.77 -0.81 -18.60
C LEU A 156 17.17 -0.93 -17.13
N HIS A 157 18.27 -0.26 -16.76
CA HIS A 157 18.64 -0.06 -15.36
C HIS A 157 17.59 0.84 -14.64
N PRO A 158 17.27 0.61 -13.34
CA PRO A 158 16.29 1.41 -12.59
C PRO A 158 16.45 2.94 -12.69
N GLN A 159 17.70 3.42 -12.75
CA GLN A 159 17.99 4.85 -12.92
C GLN A 159 17.51 5.39 -14.27
N LEU A 160 17.65 4.60 -15.34
CA LEU A 160 17.19 4.94 -16.69
C LEU A 160 15.67 4.91 -16.78
N GLN A 161 15.02 3.95 -16.11
CA GLN A 161 13.55 3.88 -16.02
C GLN A 161 12.98 5.14 -15.36
N SER A 162 13.53 5.52 -14.20
CA SER A 162 13.15 6.72 -13.46
C SER A 162 13.43 8.01 -14.23
N PHE A 163 14.45 8.01 -15.08
CA PHE A 163 14.74 9.12 -15.98
C PHE A 163 13.72 9.20 -17.12
N PHE A 164 13.46 8.08 -17.78
CA PHE A 164 12.61 8.02 -18.96
C PHE A 164 11.18 8.45 -18.64
N ILE A 165 10.59 8.02 -17.51
CA ILE A 165 9.26 8.50 -17.10
C ILE A 165 9.22 10.02 -16.88
N LYS A 166 10.31 10.64 -16.41
CA LYS A 166 10.39 12.10 -16.27
C LYS A 166 10.41 12.78 -17.63
N GLU A 167 11.13 12.23 -18.61
CA GLU A 167 11.11 12.75 -19.98
C GLU A 167 9.74 12.54 -20.65
N VAL A 168 9.05 11.42 -20.41
CA VAL A 168 7.65 11.22 -20.84
C VAL A 168 6.74 12.31 -20.28
N LYS A 169 6.78 12.55 -18.96
CA LYS A 169 5.98 13.62 -18.31
C LYS A 169 6.33 15.01 -18.83
N LYS A 170 7.61 15.28 -19.11
CA LYS A 170 8.07 16.54 -19.71
C LYS A 170 7.54 16.71 -21.14
N CYS A 171 7.57 15.65 -21.95
CA CYS A 171 7.00 15.64 -23.30
C CYS A 171 5.49 15.87 -23.26
N ALA A 172 4.76 15.23 -22.33
CA ALA A 172 3.34 15.47 -22.11
C ALA A 172 3.04 16.94 -21.80
N ARG A 173 3.77 17.57 -20.86
CA ARG A 173 3.58 19.00 -20.54
C ARG A 173 3.84 19.93 -21.73
N GLN A 174 4.79 19.57 -22.58
CA GLN A 174 5.14 20.36 -23.78
C GLN A 174 4.12 20.16 -24.92
N ASN A 175 3.40 19.05 -24.94
CA ASN A 175 2.51 18.65 -26.02
C ASN A 175 1.15 18.20 -25.45
N PRO A 176 0.22 19.15 -25.16
CA PRO A 176 -1.08 18.88 -24.53
C PRO A 176 -1.92 17.80 -25.24
N ASP A 177 -1.79 17.67 -26.56
CA ASP A 177 -2.58 16.75 -27.38
C ASP A 177 -2.00 15.32 -27.47
N ARG A 178 -0.86 15.04 -26.82
CA ARG A 178 -0.25 13.70 -26.81
C ARG A 178 -0.69 12.88 -25.61
N VAL A 179 -0.88 11.59 -25.85
CA VAL A 179 -1.22 10.59 -24.82
C VAL A 179 -0.13 9.54 -24.76
N PHE A 180 0.25 9.15 -23.55
CA PHE A 180 1.22 8.11 -23.27
C PHE A 180 0.53 7.05 -22.41
N ILE A 181 0.59 5.79 -22.83
CA ILE A 181 0.08 4.65 -22.08
C ILE A 181 1.25 3.71 -21.85
N LEU A 182 1.61 3.49 -20.59
CA LEU A 182 2.73 2.61 -20.24
C LEU A 182 2.17 1.39 -19.51
N ILE A 183 2.44 0.20 -20.02
CA ILE A 183 2.24 -1.04 -19.30
C ILE A 183 3.55 -1.36 -18.59
N THR A 184 3.52 -1.44 -17.26
CA THR A 184 4.75 -1.65 -16.49
C THR A 184 4.51 -2.51 -15.26
N HIS A 185 5.55 -3.28 -14.94
CA HIS A 185 5.77 -4.05 -13.73
C HIS A 185 6.82 -3.41 -12.81
N SER A 186 7.39 -2.27 -13.22
CA SER A 186 8.47 -1.64 -12.49
C SER A 186 7.98 -0.50 -11.59
N PRO A 187 8.31 -0.52 -10.28
CA PRO A 187 7.99 0.58 -9.38
C PRO A 187 8.72 1.89 -9.73
N PHE A 188 9.77 1.84 -10.57
CA PHE A 188 10.52 3.02 -11.00
C PHE A 188 9.79 3.85 -12.08
N PHE A 189 8.82 3.26 -12.79
CA PHE A 189 7.92 3.97 -13.70
C PHE A 189 6.73 4.62 -12.98
N ILE A 190 6.47 4.23 -11.73
CA ILE A 190 5.40 4.81 -10.91
C ILE A 190 5.91 6.09 -10.24
N ASP A 191 5.78 7.22 -10.93
CA ASP A 191 6.07 8.55 -10.39
C ASP A 191 4.75 9.23 -9.97
N LEU A 192 4.36 9.10 -8.70
CA LEU A 192 3.15 9.72 -8.13
C LEU A 192 3.56 10.84 -7.19
N ARG A 193 3.48 12.09 -7.64
CA ARG A 193 3.86 13.27 -6.85
C ARG A 193 2.66 14.12 -6.47
N PHE A 194 1.66 14.14 -7.34
CA PHE A 194 0.46 14.92 -7.17
C PHE A 194 -0.78 14.01 -7.22
N PRO A 195 -1.88 14.39 -6.55
CA PRO A 195 -3.11 13.60 -6.59
C PRO A 195 -3.60 13.31 -8.01
N GLU A 196 -3.40 14.23 -8.93
CA GLU A 196 -3.84 14.11 -10.32
C GLU A 196 -3.07 13.00 -11.07
N ASP A 197 -1.86 12.64 -10.62
CA ASP A 197 -1.11 11.50 -11.18
C ASP A 197 -1.88 10.18 -10.96
N LEU A 198 -2.68 10.04 -9.88
CA LEU A 198 -3.48 8.83 -9.62
C LEU A 198 -4.62 8.63 -10.62
N LEU A 199 -5.13 9.70 -11.23
CA LEU A 199 -6.20 9.62 -12.24
C LEU A 199 -5.73 8.92 -13.53
N GLY A 200 -4.42 8.91 -13.77
CA GLY A 200 -3.79 8.19 -14.87
C GLY A 200 -3.51 6.71 -14.55
N VAL A 201 -3.76 6.22 -13.34
CA VAL A 201 -3.47 4.82 -12.98
C VAL A 201 -4.68 3.94 -13.26
N ILE A 202 -4.44 2.86 -14.00
CA ILE A 202 -5.40 1.80 -14.31
C ILE A 202 -4.84 0.49 -13.74
N VAL A 203 -5.58 -0.12 -12.83
CA VAL A 203 -5.18 -1.38 -12.18
C VAL A 203 -5.96 -2.53 -12.79
N CYS A 204 -5.26 -3.42 -13.48
CA CYS A 204 -5.80 -4.68 -13.98
C CYS A 204 -5.77 -5.74 -12.89
N HIS A 205 -6.83 -6.53 -12.79
CA HIS A 205 -6.99 -7.59 -11.78
C HIS A 205 -7.08 -8.95 -12.45
N ILE A 206 -6.78 -10.03 -11.73
CA ILE A 206 -7.00 -11.39 -12.26
C ILE A 206 -8.51 -11.64 -12.38
N ASN A 207 -8.98 -12.02 -13.58
CA ASN A 207 -10.37 -12.38 -13.88
C ASN A 207 -11.44 -11.32 -13.50
N ARG A 208 -11.05 -10.06 -13.39
CA ARG A 208 -11.94 -8.94 -13.02
C ARG A 208 -11.63 -7.73 -13.90
N VAL A 209 -12.66 -6.93 -14.20
CA VAL A 209 -12.51 -5.70 -14.97
C VAL A 209 -11.53 -4.74 -14.27
N PRO A 210 -10.65 -4.05 -15.03
CA PRO A 210 -9.73 -3.08 -14.46
C PRO A 210 -10.46 -1.95 -13.74
N THR A 211 -9.82 -1.41 -12.72
CA THR A 211 -10.30 -0.28 -11.91
C THR A 211 -9.42 0.94 -12.14
N HIS A 212 -9.99 2.12 -11.92
CA HIS A 212 -9.30 3.40 -12.02
C HIS A 212 -10.08 4.45 -11.22
N ILE A 213 -9.50 5.63 -11.07
CA ILE A 213 -10.13 6.76 -10.38
C ILE A 213 -10.62 7.74 -11.44
N ASP A 214 -11.95 7.98 -11.47
CA ASP A 214 -12.55 9.00 -12.34
C ASP A 214 -12.31 10.42 -11.81
N SER A 215 -12.50 10.59 -10.50
CA SER A 215 -12.34 11.89 -9.84
C SER A 215 -11.92 11.72 -8.38
N LEU A 216 -11.29 12.76 -7.85
CA LEU A 216 -10.87 12.81 -6.45
C LEU A 216 -11.67 13.87 -5.71
N SER A 217 -12.18 13.51 -4.53
CA SER A 217 -12.78 14.50 -3.62
C SER A 217 -11.72 15.48 -3.12
N LYS A 218 -12.13 16.68 -2.67
CA LYS A 218 -11.20 17.67 -2.08
C LYS A 218 -10.42 17.10 -0.89
N ASN A 219 -11.08 16.27 -0.08
CA ASN A 219 -10.48 15.63 1.08
C ASN A 219 -9.44 14.58 0.66
N ASP A 220 -9.77 13.73 -0.33
CA ASP A 220 -8.84 12.72 -0.84
C ASP A 220 -7.63 13.36 -1.52
N ALA A 221 -7.84 14.41 -2.33
CA ALA A 221 -6.76 15.14 -2.97
C ALA A 221 -5.83 15.80 -1.96
N SER A 222 -6.38 16.41 -0.89
CA SER A 222 -5.58 16.98 0.19
C SER A 222 -4.78 15.92 0.94
N LEU A 223 -5.37 14.76 1.20
CA LEU A 223 -4.69 13.63 1.81
C LEU A 223 -3.52 13.18 0.92
N PHE A 224 -3.79 12.84 -0.34
CA PHE A 224 -2.78 12.32 -1.26
C PHE A 224 -1.65 13.29 -1.55
N ARG A 225 -1.93 14.60 -1.59
CA ARG A 225 -0.89 15.63 -1.74
C ARG A 225 0.14 15.58 -0.62
N ARG A 226 -0.27 15.22 0.60
CA ARG A 226 0.63 15.12 1.76
C ARG A 226 1.48 13.84 1.74
N PHE A 227 0.95 12.76 1.15
CA PHE A 227 1.50 11.41 1.32
C PHE A 227 2.13 10.79 0.07
N LEU A 228 1.59 11.01 -1.13
CA LEU A 228 2.14 10.44 -2.38
C LEU A 228 3.64 10.75 -2.57
N PRO A 229 4.14 11.98 -2.29
CA PRO A 229 5.58 12.27 -2.40
C PRO A 229 6.48 11.40 -1.50
N ARG A 230 5.92 10.77 -0.47
CA ARG A 230 6.64 9.91 0.48
C ARG A 230 6.69 8.44 0.05
N PHE A 231 5.94 8.05 -0.98
CA PHE A 231 5.89 6.66 -1.45
C PHE A 231 7.26 6.25 -2.00
N ASN A 232 7.90 5.31 -1.31
CA ASN A 232 9.18 4.76 -1.74
C ASN A 232 8.98 3.63 -2.78
N THR A 233 10.07 3.07 -3.29
CA THR A 233 10.03 1.99 -4.28
C THR A 233 9.34 0.73 -3.76
N TYR A 234 9.47 0.43 -2.45
CA TYR A 234 8.87 -0.74 -1.82
C TYR A 234 7.36 -0.58 -1.67
N HIS A 235 6.90 0.61 -1.27
CA HIS A 235 5.48 0.97 -1.23
C HIS A 235 4.83 0.75 -2.59
N LYS A 236 5.48 1.14 -3.68
CA LYS A 236 4.92 1.01 -5.04
C LYS A 236 4.74 -0.44 -5.51
N GLN A 237 5.21 -1.44 -4.78
CA GLN A 237 4.99 -2.84 -5.14
C GLN A 237 3.51 -3.23 -5.09
N PHE A 238 2.67 -2.53 -4.32
CA PHE A 238 1.24 -2.87 -4.25
C PHE A 238 0.49 -2.68 -5.57
N PHE A 239 1.03 -1.88 -6.51
CA PHE A 239 0.44 -1.73 -7.84
C PHE A 239 0.56 -3.01 -8.70
N PHE A 240 1.40 -3.97 -8.32
CA PHE A 240 1.70 -5.15 -9.13
C PHE A 240 1.22 -6.47 -8.53
N SER A 241 0.62 -6.46 -7.34
CA SER A 241 0.08 -7.66 -6.71
C SER A 241 -1.16 -7.34 -5.88
N ASP A 242 -2.17 -8.18 -6.02
CA ASP A 242 -3.45 -8.06 -5.32
C ASP A 242 -3.38 -8.54 -3.86
N ASN A 243 -2.25 -9.09 -3.42
CA ASN A 243 -2.14 -9.81 -2.13
C ASN A 243 -1.17 -9.12 -1.16
N GLN A 244 -1.28 -7.80 -0.98
CA GLN A 244 -0.35 -7.06 -0.10
C GLN A 244 -0.87 -6.92 1.33
N ILE A 245 0.04 -7.00 2.29
CA ILE A 245 -0.20 -6.73 3.70
C ILE A 245 0.63 -5.51 4.09
N PHE A 246 -0.03 -4.44 4.51
CA PHE A 246 0.62 -3.25 5.06
C PHE A 246 0.73 -3.37 6.58
N VAL A 247 1.88 -2.98 7.11
CA VAL A 247 2.17 -3.01 8.54
C VAL A 247 2.72 -1.66 8.99
N GLU A 248 2.61 -1.37 10.28
CA GLU A 248 2.91 -0.04 10.80
C GLU A 248 4.39 0.32 10.68
N GLY A 249 5.28 -0.55 11.17
CA GLY A 249 6.71 -0.31 11.21
C GLY A 249 7.58 -1.45 10.68
N TYR A 250 8.88 -1.18 10.60
CA TYR A 250 9.88 -2.11 10.10
C TYR A 250 9.98 -3.41 10.92
N THR A 251 9.90 -3.33 12.25
CA THR A 251 9.95 -4.52 13.11
C THR A 251 8.77 -5.46 12.83
N ASP A 252 7.59 -4.91 12.56
CA ASP A 252 6.40 -5.68 12.19
C ASP A 252 6.60 -6.39 10.86
N GLN A 253 7.10 -5.65 9.87
CA GLN A 253 7.38 -6.17 8.54
C GLN A 253 8.34 -7.35 8.60
N GLN A 254 9.45 -7.19 9.33
CA GLN A 254 10.43 -8.25 9.48
C GLN A 254 9.83 -9.47 10.16
N MET A 255 9.18 -9.30 11.33
CA MET A 255 8.56 -10.40 12.06
C MET A 255 7.57 -11.17 11.18
N PHE A 256 6.62 -10.50 10.52
CA PHE A 256 5.66 -11.19 9.67
C PHE A 256 6.30 -11.80 8.42
N THR A 257 7.35 -11.19 7.86
CA THR A 257 8.11 -11.78 6.75
C THR A 257 8.77 -13.09 7.16
N TYR A 258 9.37 -13.14 8.35
CA TYR A 258 9.93 -14.38 8.91
C TYR A 258 8.85 -15.39 9.26
N LEU A 259 7.66 -14.98 9.69
CA LEU A 259 6.56 -15.90 10.03
C LEU A 259 5.80 -16.43 8.81
N LEU A 260 5.86 -15.75 7.66
CA LEU A 260 5.11 -16.10 6.45
C LEU A 260 5.35 -17.55 5.96
N PRO A 261 6.57 -18.12 5.96
CA PRO A 261 6.79 -19.53 5.57
C PRO A 261 6.16 -20.56 6.51
N TYR A 262 5.73 -20.14 7.71
CA TYR A 262 5.22 -21.02 8.76
C TYR A 262 3.70 -21.16 8.75
N ILE A 263 2.99 -20.36 7.92
CA ILE A 263 1.55 -20.52 7.73
C ILE A 263 1.22 -21.90 7.14
N HIS A 264 0.08 -22.46 7.53
CA HIS A 264 -0.36 -23.78 7.12
C HIS A 264 -0.79 -23.83 5.65
N ASN A 265 -1.41 -22.76 5.15
CA ASN A 265 -1.89 -22.69 3.77
C ASN A 265 -0.90 -21.92 2.86
N SER A 266 0.09 -22.63 2.31
CA SER A 266 1.12 -22.02 1.45
C SER A 266 0.58 -21.37 0.17
N TYR A 267 -0.59 -21.79 -0.33
CA TYR A 267 -1.23 -21.14 -1.49
C TYR A 267 -1.72 -19.72 -1.18
N SER A 268 -2.13 -19.46 0.06
CA SER A 268 -2.55 -18.12 0.51
C SER A 268 -1.36 -17.18 0.68
N ALA A 269 -0.16 -17.70 0.99
CA ALA A 269 1.08 -16.92 1.06
C ALA A 269 1.63 -16.53 -0.31
N ALA A 270 1.31 -17.27 -1.38
CA ALA A 270 1.92 -17.05 -2.69
C ALA A 270 1.62 -15.64 -3.23
N GLY A 271 2.69 -14.89 -3.51
CA GLY A 271 2.62 -13.50 -3.98
C GLY A 271 2.30 -12.46 -2.90
N THR A 272 2.34 -12.85 -1.62
CA THR A 272 2.15 -11.92 -0.50
C THR A 272 3.40 -11.08 -0.30
N GLY A 273 3.27 -9.76 -0.46
CA GLY A 273 4.27 -8.82 0.02
C GLY A 273 3.83 -8.21 1.34
N ILE A 274 4.78 -7.96 2.22
CA ILE A 274 4.57 -7.32 3.53
C ILE A 274 5.30 -5.99 3.51
N ILE A 275 4.57 -4.89 3.62
CA ILE A 275 5.05 -3.54 3.36
C ILE A 275 4.93 -2.70 4.62
N ASP A 276 6.05 -2.23 5.17
CA ASP A 276 6.04 -1.21 6.21
C ASP A 276 5.65 0.15 5.62
N VAL A 277 4.79 0.90 6.31
CA VAL A 277 4.36 2.23 5.82
C VAL A 277 4.89 3.39 6.67
N GLY A 278 5.54 3.08 7.80
CA GLY A 278 6.21 4.07 8.65
C GLY A 278 5.30 4.78 9.66
N GLY A 279 4.07 4.30 9.87
CA GLY A 279 3.14 4.84 10.86
C GLY A 279 1.66 4.56 10.61
N LYS A 280 0.86 4.65 11.68
CA LYS A 280 -0.60 4.39 11.62
C LYS A 280 -1.41 5.34 10.74
N ASP A 281 -0.95 6.59 10.58
CA ASP A 281 -1.63 7.55 9.69
C ASP A 281 -1.40 7.19 8.23
N GLU A 282 -0.19 6.76 7.88
CA GLU A 282 0.17 6.23 6.58
C GLU A 282 -0.64 4.96 6.23
N LEU A 283 -0.88 4.07 7.21
CA LEU A 283 -1.74 2.89 6.99
C LEU A 283 -3.15 3.28 6.49
N GLY A 284 -3.73 4.33 7.08
CA GLY A 284 -5.03 4.86 6.63
C GLY A 284 -5.00 5.36 5.19
N VAL A 285 -3.87 5.91 4.74
CA VAL A 285 -3.70 6.38 3.36
C VAL A 285 -3.61 5.20 2.40
N PHE A 286 -2.81 4.18 2.70
CA PHE A 286 -2.72 2.98 1.87
C PHE A 286 -4.07 2.25 1.80
N CYS A 287 -4.80 2.16 2.91
CA CYS A 287 -6.16 1.63 2.94
C CYS A 287 -7.07 2.39 1.95
N LYS A 288 -7.04 3.73 2.00
CA LYS A 288 -7.85 4.57 1.11
C LYS A 288 -7.43 4.44 -0.36
N VAL A 289 -6.13 4.41 -0.66
CA VAL A 289 -5.62 4.22 -2.03
C VAL A 289 -6.04 2.85 -2.57
N CYS A 290 -5.92 1.77 -1.78
CA CYS A 290 -6.33 0.44 -2.19
C CYS A 290 -7.84 0.36 -2.45
N SER A 291 -8.65 0.99 -1.59
CA SER A 291 -10.11 1.08 -1.78
C SER A 291 -10.47 1.79 -3.08
N LEU A 292 -9.85 2.95 -3.37
CA LEU A 292 -10.11 3.70 -4.61
C LEU A 292 -9.64 2.98 -5.88
N LEU A 293 -8.49 2.30 -5.80
CA LEU A 293 -7.93 1.52 -6.90
C LEU A 293 -8.47 0.09 -6.96
N GLY A 294 -9.36 -0.29 -6.05
CA GLY A 294 -9.98 -1.62 -6.00
C GLY A 294 -9.02 -2.80 -5.78
N THR A 295 -7.83 -2.56 -5.22
CA THR A 295 -6.87 -3.60 -4.84
C THR A 295 -7.20 -4.21 -3.47
N ASP A 296 -6.87 -5.49 -3.26
CA ASP A 296 -7.20 -6.21 -2.01
C ASP A 296 -6.07 -6.07 -0.96
N GLY A 297 -5.71 -4.83 -0.63
CA GLY A 297 -4.76 -4.53 0.44
C GLY A 297 -5.31 -4.87 1.81
N ARG A 298 -4.51 -5.58 2.62
CA ARG A 298 -4.81 -5.87 4.04
C ARG A 298 -3.87 -5.09 4.95
N ILE A 299 -4.29 -4.87 6.19
CA ILE A 299 -3.50 -4.13 7.19
C ILE A 299 -3.33 -4.97 8.43
N ILE A 300 -2.12 -5.06 8.97
CA ILE A 300 -1.89 -5.51 10.35
C ILE A 300 -1.32 -4.33 11.14
N THR A 301 -1.91 -4.01 12.29
CA THR A 301 -1.57 -2.80 13.06
C THR A 301 -1.69 -3.03 14.56
N ASP A 302 -1.03 -2.16 15.32
CA ASP A 302 -1.11 -2.13 16.77
C ASP A 302 -2.53 -1.78 17.26
N LEU A 303 -2.80 -2.12 18.51
CA LEU A 303 -4.08 -1.93 19.18
C LEU A 303 -4.51 -0.47 19.30
N ASP A 304 -3.57 0.47 19.35
CA ASP A 304 -3.88 1.88 19.50
C ASP A 304 -4.54 2.49 18.25
N ALA A 305 -4.38 1.87 17.08
CA ALA A 305 -5.12 2.21 15.86
C ALA A 305 -6.64 2.05 16.02
N LEU A 306 -7.11 1.29 17.02
CA LEU A 306 -8.53 1.22 17.37
C LEU A 306 -9.05 2.53 17.98
N PHE A 307 -8.19 3.28 18.69
CA PHE A 307 -8.60 4.45 19.47
C PHE A 307 -8.32 5.77 18.76
N SER A 308 -7.37 5.83 17.82
CA SER A 308 -7.10 7.08 17.09
C SER A 308 -6.42 6.86 15.75
N GLY A 309 -6.28 7.96 15.01
CA GLY A 309 -5.54 8.01 13.75
C GLY A 309 -6.43 7.87 12.52
N LYS A 310 -5.83 8.14 11.36
CA LYS A 310 -6.59 8.13 10.11
C LYS A 310 -7.17 6.76 9.76
N LEU A 311 -6.49 5.69 10.17
CA LEU A 311 -6.92 4.32 9.91
C LEU A 311 -8.30 4.03 10.53
N ARG A 312 -8.56 4.48 11.77
CA ARG A 312 -9.87 4.37 12.44
C ARG A 312 -10.97 4.99 11.61
N GLU A 313 -10.77 6.21 11.13
CA GLU A 313 -11.76 6.89 10.29
C GLU A 313 -12.05 6.13 9.00
N VAL A 314 -11.03 5.51 8.40
CA VAL A 314 -11.19 4.77 7.14
C VAL A 314 -12.00 3.49 7.36
N PHE A 315 -11.64 2.63 8.31
CA PHE A 315 -12.37 1.38 8.50
C PHE A 315 -13.76 1.59 9.12
N CYS A 316 -13.98 2.63 9.94
CA CYS A 316 -15.30 2.93 10.50
C CYS A 316 -16.32 3.35 9.42
N ASN A 317 -15.85 3.87 8.28
CA ASN A 317 -16.68 4.32 7.17
C ASN A 317 -16.63 3.37 5.95
N ASP A 318 -16.01 2.19 6.09
CA ASP A 318 -15.91 1.21 5.01
C ASP A 318 -17.23 0.45 4.83
N ASP A 319 -17.71 0.37 3.59
CA ASP A 319 -18.98 -0.28 3.26
C ASP A 319 -19.04 -1.75 3.71
N ARG A 320 -17.90 -2.45 3.72
CA ARG A 320 -17.83 -3.85 4.18
C ARG A 320 -18.15 -3.97 5.67
N VAL A 321 -17.74 -2.99 6.46
CA VAL A 321 -18.03 -2.92 7.90
C VAL A 321 -19.49 -2.60 8.14
N ILE A 322 -20.04 -1.65 7.37
CA ILE A 322 -21.46 -1.29 7.44
C ILE A 322 -22.33 -2.51 7.15
N GLN A 323 -22.04 -3.24 6.06
CA GLN A 323 -22.74 -4.46 5.68
C GLN A 323 -22.54 -5.60 6.69
N TRP A 324 -21.36 -5.70 7.29
CA TRP A 324 -21.09 -6.68 8.33
C TRP A 324 -21.92 -6.40 9.59
N LEU A 325 -21.99 -5.15 10.04
CA LEU A 325 -22.79 -4.73 11.19
C LEU A 325 -24.28 -4.99 10.98
N GLU A 326 -24.82 -4.68 9.80
CA GLU A 326 -26.22 -4.97 9.46
C GLU A 326 -26.55 -6.46 9.59
N LYS A 327 -25.62 -7.35 9.20
CA LYS A 327 -25.79 -8.81 9.37
C LYS A 327 -25.67 -9.28 10.83
N GLN A 328 -25.05 -8.49 11.70
CA GLN A 328 -24.92 -8.80 13.13
C GLN A 328 -26.05 -8.20 13.97
N GLU A 329 -26.84 -7.27 13.44
CA GLU A 329 -27.80 -6.46 14.21
C GLU A 329 -28.78 -7.31 15.02
N GLU A 330 -29.42 -8.30 14.40
CA GLU A 330 -30.35 -9.21 15.06
C GLU A 330 -29.67 -10.04 16.17
N ARG A 331 -28.46 -10.55 15.91
CA ARG A 331 -27.71 -11.39 16.86
C ARG A 331 -27.20 -10.59 18.06
N GLN A 332 -26.96 -9.30 17.88
CA GLN A 332 -26.38 -8.43 18.90
C GLN A 332 -27.43 -7.56 19.60
N GLN A 333 -28.71 -7.67 19.23
CA GLN A 333 -29.79 -6.81 19.74
C GLN A 333 -29.86 -6.79 21.28
N ASP A 334 -29.83 -7.97 21.91
CA ASP A 334 -29.85 -8.09 23.38
C ASP A 334 -28.64 -7.40 24.00
N PHE A 335 -27.45 -7.64 23.44
CA PHE A 335 -26.21 -7.04 23.92
C PHE A 335 -26.22 -5.51 23.74
N TYR A 336 -26.69 -5.01 22.60
CA TYR A 336 -26.85 -3.58 22.35
C TYR A 336 -27.83 -2.93 23.32
N GLY A 337 -28.90 -3.64 23.70
CA GLY A 337 -29.82 -3.23 24.77
C GLY A 337 -29.16 -3.02 26.13
N THR A 338 -28.03 -3.70 26.41
CA THR A 338 -27.30 -3.54 27.68
C THR A 338 -26.34 -2.33 27.71
N ILE A 339 -25.89 -1.86 26.54
CA ILE A 339 -24.83 -0.82 26.45
C ILE A 339 -25.33 0.51 25.87
N PHE A 340 -26.46 0.53 25.17
CA PHE A 340 -27.06 1.73 24.58
C PHE A 340 -28.39 2.07 25.25
N THR A 341 -28.65 3.38 25.37
CA THR A 341 -29.96 3.88 25.79
C THR A 341 -30.99 3.72 24.67
N GLN A 342 -32.29 3.73 24.98
CA GLN A 342 -33.35 3.69 23.96
C GLN A 342 -33.23 4.80 22.90
N LYS A 343 -32.76 5.99 23.30
CA LYS A 343 -32.50 7.11 22.37
C LYS A 343 -31.30 6.85 21.46
N GLU A 344 -30.29 6.13 21.91
CA GLU A 344 -29.15 5.75 21.08
C GLU A 344 -29.53 4.61 20.11
N LEU A 345 -30.37 3.68 20.54
CA LEU A 345 -30.89 2.56 19.73
C LEU A 345 -31.85 3.00 18.63
N SER A 346 -32.47 4.18 18.74
CA SER A 346 -33.30 4.73 17.65
C SER A 346 -32.48 5.24 16.46
N GLN A 347 -31.16 5.29 16.60
CA GLN A 347 -30.22 5.62 15.52
C GLN A 347 -29.43 4.40 15.11
N LYS A 348 -29.00 4.35 13.84
CA LYS A 348 -28.11 3.29 13.35
C LYS A 348 -26.87 3.16 14.23
N ILE A 349 -26.56 1.93 14.63
CA ILE A 349 -25.34 1.58 15.37
C ILE A 349 -24.20 1.48 14.36
N THR A 350 -23.13 2.22 14.62
CA THR A 350 -21.92 2.24 13.78
C THR A 350 -20.75 1.68 14.58
N LEU A 351 -19.70 1.23 13.88
CA LEU A 351 -18.46 0.78 14.52
C LEU A 351 -17.86 1.89 15.38
N GLU A 352 -17.92 3.13 14.90
CA GLU A 352 -17.48 4.31 15.64
C GLU A 352 -18.23 4.47 16.98
N LYS A 353 -19.56 4.26 17.02
CA LYS A 353 -20.33 4.30 18.27
C LYS A 353 -19.94 3.17 19.24
N LEU A 354 -19.66 1.98 18.72
CA LEU A 354 -19.22 0.84 19.52
C LEU A 354 -17.84 1.09 20.15
N ILE A 355 -16.90 1.64 19.36
CA ILE A 355 -15.58 2.04 19.86
C ILE A 355 -15.72 3.14 20.93
N GLN A 356 -16.53 4.17 20.70
CA GLN A 356 -16.77 5.22 21.70
C GLN A 356 -17.35 4.69 23.01
N LYS A 357 -18.23 3.67 22.95
CA LYS A 357 -18.71 2.99 24.16
C LYS A 357 -17.59 2.23 24.86
N LEU A 358 -16.75 1.51 24.11
CA LEU A 358 -15.57 0.83 24.65
C LEU A 358 -14.66 1.81 25.37
N GLU A 359 -14.33 2.94 24.75
CA GLU A 359 -13.50 4.00 25.33
C GLU A 359 -14.08 4.51 26.65
N LYS A 360 -15.39 4.77 26.71
CA LYS A 360 -16.06 5.22 27.95
C LYS A 360 -15.90 4.20 29.08
N TYR A 361 -16.14 2.91 28.80
CA TYR A 361 -15.96 1.87 29.81
C TYR A 361 -14.50 1.75 30.27
N LEU A 362 -13.54 1.82 29.34
CA LEU A 362 -12.10 1.79 29.68
C LEU A 362 -11.71 2.98 30.56
N ILE A 363 -12.18 4.19 30.24
CA ILE A 363 -11.91 5.40 31.04
C ILE A 363 -12.46 5.25 32.46
N LEU A 364 -13.71 4.77 32.61
CA LEU A 364 -14.33 4.55 33.91
C LEU A 364 -13.55 3.52 34.75
N THR A 365 -13.16 2.40 34.13
CA THR A 365 -12.38 1.36 34.80
C THR A 365 -10.98 1.86 35.18
N GLY A 366 -10.30 2.55 34.28
CA GLY A 366 -8.98 3.13 34.53
C GLY A 366 -8.99 4.14 35.68
N ARG A 367 -9.94 5.08 35.68
CA ARG A 367 -10.11 6.05 36.77
C ARG A 367 -10.35 5.39 38.12
N TYR A 368 -11.13 4.31 38.15
CA TYR A 368 -11.31 3.54 39.39
C TYR A 368 -9.99 2.95 39.88
N ILE A 369 -9.20 2.36 38.97
CA ILE A 369 -7.91 1.75 39.29
C ILE A 369 -6.91 2.78 39.84
N CYS A 370 -6.77 3.95 39.20
CA CYS A 370 -5.87 5.01 39.68
C CYS A 370 -6.26 5.56 41.06
N ASN A 371 -7.55 5.51 41.41
CA ASN A 371 -8.07 5.99 42.68
C ASN A 371 -8.20 4.89 43.75
N TYR A 372 -7.91 3.63 43.41
CA TYR A 372 -8.00 2.53 44.36
C TYR A 372 -6.92 2.69 45.45
N ARG A 373 -7.34 2.61 46.72
CA ARG A 373 -6.48 2.77 47.90
C ARG A 373 -6.32 1.48 48.71
N GLY A 374 -6.93 0.38 48.26
CA GLY A 374 -6.83 -0.92 48.94
C GLY A 374 -5.55 -1.68 48.59
N THR A 375 -5.43 -2.90 49.11
CA THR A 375 -4.32 -3.79 48.76
C THR A 375 -4.48 -4.29 47.32
N VAL A 376 -3.45 -4.09 46.51
CA VAL A 376 -3.43 -4.53 45.10
C VAL A 376 -2.96 -5.99 45.02
N PRO A 377 -3.73 -6.90 44.38
CA PRO A 377 -3.28 -8.27 44.14
C PRO A 377 -1.96 -8.33 43.39
N ARG A 378 -1.08 -9.27 43.75
CA ARG A 378 0.27 -9.40 43.15
C ARG A 378 0.25 -9.46 41.61
N LYS A 379 -0.75 -10.15 41.03
CA LYS A 379 -0.93 -10.27 39.57
C LYS A 379 -1.29 -8.95 38.87
N LEU A 380 -1.86 -7.99 39.59
CA LEU A 380 -2.28 -6.69 39.05
C LEU A 380 -1.27 -5.58 39.32
N ARG A 381 -0.19 -5.88 40.05
CA ARG A 381 0.76 -4.85 40.51
C ARG A 381 1.41 -4.09 39.35
N VAL A 382 1.93 -4.80 38.35
CA VAL A 382 2.55 -4.18 37.16
C VAL A 382 1.55 -3.32 36.39
N PHE A 383 0.32 -3.80 36.26
CA PHE A 383 -0.76 -3.04 35.63
C PHE A 383 -1.05 -1.71 36.36
N PHE A 384 -1.21 -1.77 37.68
CA PHE A 384 -1.43 -0.58 38.51
C PHE A 384 -0.25 0.40 38.46
N GLU A 385 0.98 -0.10 38.50
CA GLU A 385 2.19 0.71 38.38
C GLU A 385 2.24 1.43 37.02
N LYS A 386 1.95 0.73 35.92
CA LYS A 386 1.96 1.29 34.57
C LYS A 386 0.88 2.36 34.37
N ILE A 387 -0.36 2.09 34.75
CA ILE A 387 -1.45 3.06 34.56
C ILE A 387 -1.26 4.30 35.44
N THR A 388 -0.80 4.12 36.69
CA THR A 388 -0.52 5.25 37.59
C THR A 388 0.65 6.10 37.08
N ALA A 389 1.66 5.48 36.47
CA ALA A 389 2.77 6.21 35.84
C ALA A 389 2.32 7.03 34.62
N ILE A 390 1.33 6.55 33.85
CA ILE A 390 0.75 7.34 32.75
C ILE A 390 -0.07 8.50 33.31
N GLU A 391 -0.91 8.24 34.32
CA GLU A 391 -1.74 9.25 35.00
C GLU A 391 -0.91 10.38 35.61
N SER A 392 0.23 10.06 36.22
CA SER A 392 1.11 11.08 36.83
C SER A 392 1.88 11.90 35.81
N LYS A 393 2.09 11.37 34.60
CA LYS A 393 2.88 12.01 33.54
C LYS A 393 2.07 12.99 32.69
N TYR A 394 0.78 12.75 32.51
CA TYR A 394 -0.05 13.53 31.58
C TYR A 394 -1.31 14.08 32.25
N SER A 395 -1.60 15.36 32.02
CA SER A 395 -2.90 15.93 32.38
C SER A 395 -3.98 15.37 31.45
N GLY A 396 -5.04 14.78 32.01
CA GLY A 396 -6.10 14.15 31.21
C GLY A 396 -5.66 12.85 30.54
N ALA A 397 -4.83 12.06 31.23
CA ALA A 397 -4.25 10.80 30.75
C ALA A 397 -5.28 9.80 30.20
N GLU A 398 -6.51 9.82 30.72
CA GLU A 398 -7.61 8.97 30.27
C GLU A 398 -8.00 9.17 28.80
N ASN A 399 -7.63 10.30 28.20
CA ASN A 399 -7.89 10.59 26.79
C ASN A 399 -6.77 10.06 25.87
N ILE A 400 -5.65 9.60 26.42
CA ILE A 400 -4.50 9.09 25.67
C ILE A 400 -4.75 7.64 25.26
N ASP A 401 -4.44 7.29 24.02
CA ASP A 401 -4.68 5.93 23.50
C ASP A 401 -3.86 4.88 24.27
N THR A 402 -2.60 5.18 24.61
CA THR A 402 -1.76 4.32 25.45
C THR A 402 -2.42 4.01 26.80
N TYR A 403 -3.14 4.97 27.41
CA TYR A 403 -3.88 4.73 28.65
C TYR A 403 -4.99 3.70 28.43
N LYS A 404 -5.83 3.91 27.40
CA LYS A 404 -6.92 3.01 27.05
C LYS A 404 -6.41 1.60 26.73
N THR A 405 -5.31 1.51 25.98
CA THR A 405 -4.61 0.26 25.66
C THR A 405 -4.14 -0.47 26.91
N VAL A 406 -3.47 0.22 27.85
CA VAL A 406 -3.00 -0.38 29.10
C VAL A 406 -4.17 -0.87 29.97
N VAL A 407 -5.26 -0.09 30.06
CA VAL A 407 -6.48 -0.53 30.76
C VAL A 407 -7.04 -1.80 30.12
N LEU A 408 -7.17 -1.82 28.80
CA LEU A 408 -7.70 -2.96 28.07
C LEU A 408 -6.82 -4.20 28.26
N GLN A 409 -5.50 -4.07 28.17
CA GLN A 409 -4.53 -5.14 28.47
C GLN A 409 -4.73 -5.69 29.89
N GLY A 410 -4.90 -4.80 30.88
CA GLY A 410 -5.09 -5.19 32.28
C GLY A 410 -6.39 -5.97 32.48
N ILE A 411 -7.45 -5.57 31.79
CA ILE A 411 -8.75 -6.28 31.80
C ILE A 411 -8.63 -7.64 31.10
N MET A 412 -7.94 -7.73 29.97
CA MET A 412 -7.75 -9.01 29.25
C MET A 412 -6.99 -10.02 30.10
N GLN A 413 -5.89 -9.61 30.73
CA GLN A 413 -4.99 -10.49 31.48
C GLN A 413 -5.48 -10.76 32.92
N GLY A 414 -6.22 -9.82 33.53
CA GLY A 414 -6.46 -9.79 34.99
C GLY A 414 -7.92 -9.71 35.44
N ALA A 415 -8.91 -9.92 34.54
CA ALA A 415 -10.33 -9.72 34.87
C ALA A 415 -10.81 -10.41 36.16
N SER A 416 -10.38 -11.65 36.42
CA SER A 416 -10.82 -12.40 37.61
C SER A 416 -10.32 -11.77 38.92
N GLU A 417 -9.11 -11.21 38.92
CA GLU A 417 -8.56 -10.51 40.09
C GLU A 417 -9.17 -9.10 40.22
N LEU A 418 -9.42 -8.41 39.10
CA LEU A 418 -10.07 -7.10 39.09
C LEU A 418 -11.50 -7.20 39.67
N LYS A 419 -12.25 -8.26 39.34
CA LYS A 419 -13.59 -8.51 39.91
C LYS A 419 -13.60 -8.61 41.44
N LYS A 420 -12.51 -9.04 42.08
CA LYS A 420 -12.44 -9.18 43.54
C LYS A 420 -12.30 -7.85 44.28
N ILE A 421 -11.74 -6.84 43.60
CA ILE A 421 -11.44 -5.55 44.20
C ILE A 421 -12.40 -4.44 43.74
N MET A 422 -13.14 -4.66 42.65
CA MET A 422 -14.06 -3.67 42.08
C MET A 422 -15.48 -3.76 42.67
N PRO A 423 -16.21 -2.63 42.74
CA PRO A 423 -17.64 -2.64 43.02
C PRO A 423 -18.41 -3.48 42.00
N PRO A 424 -19.56 -4.09 42.39
CA PRO A 424 -20.33 -4.98 41.50
C PRO A 424 -20.64 -4.37 40.12
N ALA A 425 -21.06 -3.09 40.09
CA ALA A 425 -21.37 -2.40 38.84
C ALA A 425 -20.17 -2.28 37.87
N LEU A 426 -18.95 -2.05 38.40
CA LEU A 426 -17.74 -2.00 37.57
C LEU A 426 -17.22 -3.39 37.21
N ALA A 427 -17.42 -4.38 38.10
CA ALA A 427 -17.05 -5.77 37.85
C ALA A 427 -17.86 -6.41 36.71
N GLU A 428 -19.13 -6.03 36.54
CA GLU A 428 -19.97 -6.42 35.41
C GLU A 428 -19.45 -5.83 34.08
N ASN A 429 -19.03 -4.56 34.09
CA ASN A 429 -18.49 -3.89 32.91
C ASN A 429 -17.26 -4.61 32.31
N LEU A 430 -16.49 -5.36 33.11
CA LEU A 430 -15.34 -6.11 32.59
C LEU A 430 -15.73 -7.14 31.52
N GLY A 431 -16.89 -7.78 31.66
CA GLY A 431 -17.42 -8.70 30.65
C GLY A 431 -17.88 -7.96 29.39
N ILE A 432 -18.55 -6.83 29.58
CA ILE A 432 -19.02 -5.95 28.50
C ILE A 432 -17.84 -5.44 27.68
N ILE A 433 -16.78 -4.96 28.33
CA ILE A 433 -15.54 -4.48 27.69
C ILE A 433 -14.93 -5.57 26.82
N LYS A 434 -14.83 -6.81 27.33
CA LYS A 434 -14.31 -7.95 26.57
C LYS A 434 -15.13 -8.23 25.31
N ASN A 435 -16.45 -8.33 25.45
CA ASN A 435 -17.32 -8.60 24.31
C ASN A 435 -17.26 -7.46 23.27
N LEU A 436 -17.38 -6.22 23.73
CA LEU A 436 -17.36 -5.03 22.88
C LEU A 436 -16.03 -4.89 22.14
N PHE A 437 -14.91 -5.17 22.80
CA PHE A 437 -13.59 -5.18 22.16
C PHE A 437 -13.52 -6.18 21.00
N PHE A 438 -13.97 -7.42 21.19
CA PHE A 438 -13.96 -8.42 20.11
C PHE A 438 -14.93 -8.09 18.98
N ILE A 439 -16.07 -7.47 19.26
CA ILE A 439 -16.98 -6.95 18.22
C ILE A 439 -16.28 -5.85 17.42
N CYS A 440 -15.58 -4.93 18.07
CA CYS A 440 -14.86 -3.85 17.39
C CYS A 440 -13.72 -4.39 16.51
N VAL A 441 -12.94 -5.37 17.01
CA VAL A 441 -11.87 -6.03 16.23
C VAL A 441 -12.47 -6.78 15.04
N ALA A 442 -13.55 -7.54 15.21
CA ALA A 442 -14.22 -8.23 14.11
C ALA A 442 -14.80 -7.26 13.07
N GLY A 443 -15.30 -6.10 13.51
CA GLY A 443 -15.71 -5.01 12.63
C GLY A 443 -14.54 -4.48 11.81
N ALA A 444 -13.38 -4.24 12.41
CA ALA A 444 -12.17 -3.84 11.69
C ALA A 444 -11.68 -4.93 10.71
N GLU A 445 -11.73 -6.22 11.11
CA GLU A 445 -11.37 -7.36 10.25
C GLU A 445 -12.25 -7.39 8.97
N ALA A 446 -13.52 -6.98 9.05
CA ALA A 446 -14.39 -6.87 7.87
C ALA A 446 -13.91 -5.82 6.84
N ALA A 447 -13.18 -4.80 7.28
CA ALA A 447 -12.47 -3.84 6.42
C ALA A 447 -11.07 -4.33 5.98
N ARG A 448 -10.69 -5.58 6.31
CA ARG A 448 -9.33 -6.13 6.14
C ARG A 448 -8.28 -5.43 6.99
N VAL A 449 -8.68 -4.90 8.14
CA VAL A 449 -7.78 -4.32 9.15
C VAL A 449 -7.69 -5.27 10.34
N TYR A 450 -6.55 -5.94 10.49
CA TYR A 450 -6.28 -6.92 11.53
C TYR A 450 -5.51 -6.24 12.67
N ILE A 451 -6.19 -5.99 13.77
CA ILE A 451 -5.64 -5.32 14.94
C ILE A 451 -5.02 -6.35 15.88
N LEU A 452 -3.79 -6.13 16.34
CA LEU A 452 -3.09 -6.99 17.30
C LEU A 452 -3.76 -6.95 18.69
N PRO A 453 -4.49 -8.01 19.14
CA PRO A 453 -5.32 -7.87 20.32
C PRO A 453 -4.55 -7.70 21.64
N LYS A 454 -3.25 -8.06 21.68
CA LYS A 454 -2.41 -7.89 22.88
C LYS A 454 -1.80 -6.50 23.02
N GLY A 455 -1.92 -5.61 22.03
CA GLY A 455 -1.23 -4.30 22.04
C GLY A 455 -0.43 -4.11 20.77
N CYS A 456 0.88 -4.24 20.88
CA CYS A 456 1.82 -4.18 19.77
C CYS A 456 2.59 -5.49 19.61
N ILE A 457 3.37 -5.62 18.53
CA ILE A 457 4.06 -6.88 18.19
C ILE A 457 4.97 -7.41 19.30
N GLU A 458 5.59 -6.53 20.08
CA GLU A 458 6.50 -6.92 21.16
C GLU A 458 5.80 -7.70 22.28
N HIS A 459 4.47 -7.59 22.43
CA HIS A 459 3.69 -8.42 23.39
C HIS A 459 3.49 -9.87 22.92
N TYR A 460 3.94 -10.18 21.70
CA TYR A 460 3.96 -11.54 21.15
C TYR A 460 5.37 -12.15 21.18
N TYR A 461 6.37 -11.40 21.65
CA TYR A 461 7.71 -11.92 21.80
C TYR A 461 7.74 -13.00 22.88
N THR A 462 8.62 -13.97 22.65
CA THR A 462 8.74 -15.22 23.41
C THR A 462 10.02 -15.22 24.23
N GLN A 463 11.03 -14.46 23.79
CA GLN A 463 12.32 -14.34 24.48
C GLN A 463 12.34 -13.24 25.53
N SER A 464 11.32 -12.38 25.54
CA SER A 464 11.18 -11.29 26.50
C SER A 464 9.73 -11.20 26.98
N GLN A 465 9.54 -11.15 28.29
CA GLN A 465 8.20 -10.96 28.87
C GLN A 465 7.85 -9.47 28.91
N ILE A 466 6.86 -9.08 28.11
CA ILE A 466 6.35 -7.70 28.04
C ILE A 466 4.82 -7.77 28.13
N ASP A 467 4.29 -7.30 29.26
CA ASP A 467 2.86 -7.42 29.54
C ASP A 467 2.06 -6.15 29.17
N PHE A 468 2.71 -4.97 29.17
CA PHE A 468 2.03 -3.67 29.05
C PHE A 468 2.82 -2.61 28.29
N MET A 469 2.08 -1.74 27.59
CA MET A 469 2.57 -0.50 27.01
C MET A 469 2.95 0.56 28.07
N PRO A 470 3.77 1.58 27.72
CA PRO A 470 4.62 1.64 26.53
C PRO A 470 5.81 0.68 26.65
N VAL A 471 6.27 0.17 25.51
CA VAL A 471 7.44 -0.71 25.42
C VAL A 471 8.71 0.13 25.24
N SER A 472 9.73 -0.15 26.06
CA SER A 472 11.05 0.46 25.99
C SER A 472 12.06 -0.48 25.35
N ALA A 473 13.11 0.07 24.72
CA ALA A 473 14.20 -0.70 24.10
C ALA A 473 13.73 -1.70 23.01
N LYS A 474 12.75 -1.27 22.19
CA LYS A 474 12.15 -2.07 21.10
C LYS A 474 13.20 -2.74 20.20
N ASP A 475 14.25 -2.02 19.82
CA ASP A 475 15.32 -2.56 18.95
C ASP A 475 16.03 -3.76 19.58
N LYS A 476 16.42 -3.65 20.86
CA LYS A 476 17.10 -4.74 21.58
C LYS A 476 16.20 -5.97 21.68
N LEU A 477 14.92 -5.74 22.01
CA LEU A 477 13.93 -6.81 22.13
C LEU A 477 13.74 -7.53 20.80
N PHE A 478 13.61 -6.77 19.71
CA PHE A 478 13.47 -7.32 18.37
C PHE A 478 14.71 -8.14 17.95
N HIS A 479 15.92 -7.66 18.23
CA HIS A 479 17.14 -8.42 17.90
C HIS A 479 17.21 -9.78 18.61
N THR A 480 16.90 -9.82 19.91
CA THR A 480 16.85 -11.09 20.65
C THR A 480 15.79 -12.03 20.09
N GLU A 481 14.62 -11.50 19.73
CA GLU A 481 13.54 -12.30 19.15
C GLU A 481 13.91 -12.84 17.75
N LEU A 482 14.53 -12.01 16.92
CA LEU A 482 14.97 -12.37 15.58
C LEU A 482 16.06 -13.46 15.61
N GLU A 483 17.04 -13.35 16.52
CA GLU A 483 18.05 -14.38 16.72
C GLU A 483 17.40 -15.73 17.06
N HIS A 484 16.39 -15.73 17.93
CA HIS A 484 15.65 -16.95 18.25
C HIS A 484 14.90 -17.52 17.04
N LEU A 485 14.19 -16.68 16.27
CA LEU A 485 13.49 -17.11 15.04
C LEU A 485 14.43 -17.76 14.03
N LEU A 486 15.65 -17.21 13.85
CA LEU A 486 16.63 -17.72 12.89
C LEU A 486 17.23 -19.07 13.27
N HIS A 487 17.30 -19.39 14.57
CA HIS A 487 17.93 -20.62 15.07
C HIS A 487 16.92 -21.69 15.52
N THR A 488 15.62 -21.40 15.45
CA THR A 488 14.57 -22.28 15.96
C THR A 488 13.90 -23.09 14.86
N GLY A 489 13.59 -24.36 15.16
CA GLY A 489 12.92 -25.26 14.22
C GLY A 489 11.45 -24.92 13.99
N ARG A 490 10.93 -25.31 12.81
CA ARG A 490 9.55 -25.03 12.35
C ARG A 490 8.44 -25.33 13.36
N LYS A 491 8.46 -26.51 14.00
CA LYS A 491 7.42 -26.91 14.94
C LYS A 491 7.36 -26.03 16.18
N THR A 492 8.53 -25.57 16.65
CA THR A 492 8.64 -24.70 17.81
C THR A 492 8.13 -23.30 17.47
N ILE A 493 8.53 -22.75 16.31
CA ILE A 493 8.03 -21.44 15.83
C ILE A 493 6.50 -21.47 15.68
N GLN A 494 5.93 -22.51 15.06
CA GLN A 494 4.48 -22.63 14.90
C GLN A 494 3.73 -22.66 16.24
N LYS A 495 4.33 -23.25 17.27
CA LYS A 495 3.74 -23.31 18.60
C LYS A 495 3.84 -21.96 19.32
N GLU A 496 5.04 -21.39 19.35
CA GLU A 496 5.36 -20.18 20.12
C GLU A 496 4.68 -18.93 19.54
N TYR A 497 4.62 -18.82 18.21
CA TYR A 497 4.04 -17.68 17.49
C TYR A 497 2.67 -17.99 16.88
N SER A 498 1.98 -19.02 17.37
CA SER A 498 0.66 -19.45 16.89
C SER A 498 -0.32 -18.29 16.70
N ALA A 499 -0.42 -17.37 17.66
CA ALA A 499 -1.31 -16.22 17.56
C ALA A 499 -0.97 -15.24 16.41
N LEU A 500 0.32 -15.01 16.13
CA LEU A 500 0.74 -14.17 15.00
C LEU A 500 0.55 -14.90 13.67
N ILE A 501 0.79 -16.21 13.65
CA ILE A 501 0.59 -17.06 12.47
C ILE A 501 -0.89 -17.13 12.10
N GLU A 502 -1.79 -17.34 13.07
CA GLU A 502 -3.25 -17.34 12.84
C GLU A 502 -3.73 -15.99 12.30
N LEU A 503 -3.22 -14.88 12.84
CA LEU A 503 -3.55 -13.54 12.35
C LEU A 503 -3.01 -13.34 10.92
N LEU A 504 -1.78 -13.78 10.64
CA LEU A 504 -1.19 -13.71 9.31
C LEU A 504 -1.95 -14.60 8.31
N GLU A 505 -2.44 -15.76 8.73
CA GLU A 505 -3.28 -16.63 7.90
C GLU A 505 -4.59 -15.97 7.51
N LYS A 506 -5.26 -15.31 8.46
CA LYS A 506 -6.44 -14.49 8.17
C LYS A 506 -6.10 -13.36 7.20
N ALA A 507 -4.99 -12.67 7.42
CA ALA A 507 -4.55 -11.57 6.56
C ALA A 507 -4.15 -12.03 5.15
N CYS A 508 -3.59 -13.23 5.00
CA CYS A 508 -3.24 -13.85 3.72
C CYS A 508 -4.45 -14.48 3.00
N ALA A 509 -5.55 -14.76 3.72
CA ALA A 509 -6.73 -15.37 3.13
C ALA A 509 -7.32 -14.47 2.04
N ARG A 510 -7.20 -14.92 0.78
CA ARG A 510 -7.78 -14.25 -0.37
C ARG A 510 -9.30 -14.17 -0.18
N GLY A 511 -9.88 -13.00 -0.38
CA GLY A 511 -11.34 -12.87 -0.42
C GLY A 511 -11.91 -13.80 -1.46
N ASN A 512 -12.88 -14.62 -1.05
CA ASN A 512 -13.74 -15.33 -1.98
C ASN A 512 -14.62 -14.35 -2.76
#